data_AF-A0A5B0KZN0-F1
#
_entry.id   AF-A0A5B0KZN0-F1
#
_cell.length_a   1.000
_cell.length_b   1.000
_cell.length_c   1.000
_cell.angle_alpha   90.00
_cell.angle_beta   90.00
_cell.angle_gamma   90.00
#
_symmetry.space_group_name_H-M   'P 1'
#
loop_
_entity.id
_entity.type
_entity.pdbx_description
1 polymer ?
#
loop_
_entity_poly.entity_id
_entity_poly.type
_entity_poly.pdbx_seq_one_letter_code
_entity_poly.pdbx_strand_id
1 'polypeptide(L)'
;MSWSDLDKPKQRLTPEQEAEQRRLNGLFARVFGTADGLEVLALLRSSTIEKPISPDASHSALVHLEGQRQLVRVIETRVANGRDQHPSELRREYPALRRAAE
;
A
#
# COMPACT_ATOMS: atom_id res chain seq x y z
N MET A 1 19.23 -19.52 -3.60
CA MET A 1 17.84 -19.64 -3.11
C MET A 1 17.30 -20.99 -3.53
N SER A 2 16.70 -21.73 -2.61
CA SER A 2 16.06 -23.01 -2.91
C SER A 2 14.57 -22.79 -3.16
N TRP A 3 13.97 -23.53 -4.09
CA TRP A 3 12.52 -23.49 -4.31
C TRP A 3 11.72 -23.87 -3.04
N SER A 4 12.32 -24.66 -2.14
CA SER A 4 11.76 -25.00 -0.83
C SER A 4 11.68 -23.84 0.17
N ASP A 5 12.31 -22.69 -0.13
CA ASP A 5 12.21 -21.50 0.71
C ASP A 5 10.84 -20.80 0.57
N LEU A 6 10.10 -21.06 -0.53
CA LEU A 6 8.78 -20.49 -0.79
C LEU A 6 7.68 -21.13 0.08
N ASP A 7 7.89 -22.36 0.55
CA ASP A 7 6.95 -23.10 1.39
C ASP A 7 7.07 -22.74 2.88
N LYS A 8 8.04 -21.89 3.24
CA LYS A 8 8.22 -21.46 4.62
C LYS A 8 6.97 -20.70 5.07
N PRO A 9 6.37 -21.09 6.22
CA PRO A 9 5.19 -20.39 6.72
C PRO A 9 5.54 -18.92 6.91
N LYS A 10 4.68 -18.03 6.38
CA LYS A 10 4.84 -16.59 6.57
C LYS A 10 4.96 -16.31 8.06
N GLN A 11 6.04 -15.65 8.45
CA GLN A 11 6.30 -15.34 9.84
C GLN A 11 5.10 -14.59 10.43
N ARG A 12 4.56 -15.09 11.53
CA ARG A 12 3.43 -14.47 12.22
C ARG A 12 3.90 -13.15 12.84
N LEU A 13 3.12 -12.09 12.65
CA LEU A 13 3.40 -10.80 13.24
C LEU A 13 3.14 -10.84 14.75
N THR A 14 3.86 -10.03 15.51
CA THR A 14 3.51 -9.77 16.91
C THR A 14 2.22 -8.93 16.96
N PRO A 15 1.44 -8.98 18.06
CA PRO A 15 0.25 -8.15 18.20
C PRO A 15 0.50 -6.64 17.97
N GLU A 16 1.67 -6.15 18.39
CA GLU A 16 2.10 -4.76 18.17
C GLU A 16 2.31 -4.45 16.69
N GLN A 17 2.96 -5.36 15.95
CA GLN A 17 3.16 -5.23 14.50
C GLN A 17 1.82 -5.29 13.75
N GLU A 18 0.89 -6.13 14.18
CA GLU A 18 -0.45 -6.19 13.60
C GLU A 18 -1.22 -4.87 13.82
N ALA A 19 -1.17 -4.31 15.03
CA ALA A 19 -1.80 -3.03 15.35
C ALA A 19 -1.20 -1.90 14.49
N GLU A 20 0.13 -1.86 14.33
CA GLU A 20 0.78 -0.87 13.47
C GLU A 20 0.40 -1.06 12.00
N GLN A 21 0.29 -2.29 11.51
CA GLN A 21 -0.19 -2.54 10.14
C GLN A 21 -1.63 -2.06 9.94
N ARG A 22 -2.54 -2.29 10.91
CA ARG A 22 -3.91 -1.75 10.86
C ARG A 22 -3.91 -0.22 10.82
N ARG A 23 -3.10 0.41 11.69
CA ARG A 23 -2.95 1.87 11.73
C ARG A 23 -2.49 2.43 10.38
N LEU A 24 -1.47 1.82 9.77
CA LEU A 24 -0.95 2.21 8.47
C LEU A 24 -2.01 2.03 7.38
N ASN A 25 -2.66 0.86 7.30
CA ASN A 25 -3.73 0.63 6.33
C ASN A 25 -4.82 1.71 6.41
N GLY A 26 -5.29 2.03 7.62
CA GLY A 26 -6.28 3.09 7.83
C GLY A 26 -5.79 4.50 7.45
N LEU A 27 -4.49 4.79 7.63
CA LEU A 27 -3.89 6.04 7.15
C LEU A 27 -3.91 6.13 5.62
N PHE A 28 -3.46 5.08 4.93
CA PHE A 28 -3.44 5.03 3.47
C PHE A 28 -4.85 5.10 2.89
N ALA A 29 -5.80 4.34 3.43
CA ALA A 29 -7.19 4.38 2.98
C ALA A 29 -7.84 5.77 3.17
N ARG A 30 -7.50 6.49 4.24
CA ARG A 30 -7.98 7.85 4.47
C ARG A 30 -7.38 8.85 3.47
N VAL A 31 -6.08 8.78 3.21
CA VAL A 31 -5.39 9.71 2.29
C VAL A 31 -5.78 9.44 0.84
N PHE A 32 -5.67 8.20 0.38
CA PHE A 32 -5.96 7.82 -1.01
C PHE A 32 -7.44 7.44 -1.25
N GLY A 33 -8.30 7.70 -0.26
CA GLY A 33 -9.75 7.60 -0.37
C GLY A 33 -10.43 8.93 -0.71
N THR A 34 -9.71 10.05 -0.65
CA THR A 34 -10.21 11.37 -1.07
C THR A 34 -10.17 11.50 -2.59
N ALA A 35 -10.88 12.49 -3.15
CA ALA A 35 -10.85 12.78 -4.58
C ALA A 35 -9.41 13.05 -5.07
N ASP A 36 -8.72 14.00 -4.45
CA ASP A 36 -7.33 14.35 -4.78
C ASP A 36 -6.39 13.15 -4.60
N GLY A 37 -6.61 12.33 -3.56
CA GLY A 37 -5.84 11.12 -3.32
C GLY A 37 -5.99 10.10 -4.46
N LEU A 38 -7.20 9.94 -4.99
CA LEU A 38 -7.44 9.09 -6.16
C LEU A 38 -6.76 9.63 -7.42
N GLU A 39 -6.76 10.95 -7.63
CA GLU A 39 -6.05 11.58 -8.75
C GLU A 39 -4.53 11.35 -8.66
N VAL A 40 -3.94 11.52 -7.48
CA VAL A 40 -2.53 11.23 -7.24
C VAL A 40 -2.24 9.74 -7.48
N LEU A 41 -3.10 8.83 -7.01
CA LEU A 41 -2.90 7.40 -7.25
C LEU A 41 -2.98 7.04 -8.74
N ALA A 42 -3.89 7.65 -9.49
CA ALA A 42 -4.00 7.48 -10.93
C ALA A 42 -2.74 7.98 -11.66
N LEU A 43 -2.19 9.13 -11.24
CA LEU A 43 -0.91 9.64 -11.76
C LEU A 43 0.26 8.67 -11.46
N LEU A 44 0.34 8.15 -10.24
CA LEU A 44 1.38 7.18 -9.87
C LEU A 44 1.26 5.88 -10.69
N ARG A 45 0.05 5.39 -10.92
CA ARG A 45 -0.19 4.20 -11.73
C ARG A 45 0.21 4.39 -13.19
N SER A 46 -0.22 5.50 -13.82
CA SER A 46 0.09 5.78 -15.22
C SER A 46 1.59 5.97 -15.47
N SER A 47 2.32 6.53 -14.50
CA SER A 47 3.77 6.75 -14.58
C SER A 47 4.62 5.51 -14.28
N THR A 48 4.05 4.44 -13.70
CA THR A 48 4.82 3.28 -13.20
C THR A 48 4.28 1.93 -13.68
N ILE A 49 3.08 1.54 -13.23
CA ILE A 49 2.44 0.24 -13.49
C ILE A 49 2.08 0.13 -14.96
N GLU A 50 1.45 1.16 -15.50
CA GLU A 50 0.90 1.18 -16.86
C GLU A 50 1.91 1.71 -17.88
N LYS A 51 3.05 2.22 -17.40
CA LYS A 51 4.11 2.77 -18.25
C LYS A 51 4.76 1.65 -19.09
N PRO A 52 4.70 1.73 -20.43
CA PRO A 52 5.45 0.83 -21.29
C PRO A 52 6.94 1.14 -21.18
N ILE A 53 7.77 0.10 -21.28
CA ILE A 53 9.22 0.21 -21.31
C ILE A 53 9.74 -0.34 -22.64
N SER A 54 10.73 0.35 -23.23
CA SER A 54 11.34 -0.05 -24.49
C SER A 54 11.99 -1.44 -24.37
N PRO A 55 11.93 -2.29 -25.42
CA PRO A 55 12.70 -3.54 -25.44
C PRO A 55 14.22 -3.30 -25.29
N ASP A 56 14.72 -2.14 -25.70
CA ASP A 56 16.14 -1.77 -25.61
C ASP A 56 16.49 -1.05 -24.29
N ALA A 57 15.58 -1.06 -23.30
CA ALA A 57 15.83 -0.41 -22.02
C ALA A 57 17.01 -1.04 -21.28
N SER A 58 17.83 -0.20 -20.66
CA SER A 58 18.95 -0.68 -19.85
C SER A 58 18.47 -1.49 -18.65
N HIS A 59 19.32 -2.39 -18.16
CA HIS A 59 19.06 -3.15 -16.95
C HIS A 59 18.76 -2.24 -15.74
N SER A 60 19.49 -1.13 -15.59
CA SER A 60 19.27 -0.16 -14.51
C SER A 60 17.90 0.52 -14.61
N ALA A 61 17.42 0.83 -15.81
CA ALA A 61 16.10 1.41 -16.02
C ALA A 61 14.98 0.41 -15.66
N LEU A 62 15.16 -0.87 -16.00
CA LEU A 62 14.22 -1.93 -15.65
C LEU A 62 14.11 -2.12 -14.14
N VAL A 63 15.24 -2.25 -13.44
CA VAL A 63 15.27 -2.40 -11.98
C VAL A 63 14.69 -1.18 -11.27
N HIS A 64 14.99 0.02 -11.78
CA HIS A 64 14.44 1.25 -11.21
C HIS A 64 12.92 1.32 -11.36
N LEU A 65 12.39 0.99 -12.54
CA LEU A 65 10.95 0.95 -12.79
C LEU A 65 10.25 -0.10 -11.91
N GLU A 66 10.86 -1.27 -11.74
CA GLU A 66 10.31 -2.32 -10.87
C GLU A 66 10.23 -1.87 -9.40
N GLY A 67 11.25 -1.15 -8.91
CA GLY A 67 11.20 -0.56 -7.58
C GLY A 67 10.04 0.43 -7.40
N GLN A 68 9.77 1.25 -8.43
CA GLN A 68 8.62 2.17 -8.42
C GLN A 68 7.28 1.42 -8.43
N ARG A 69 7.16 0.37 -9.25
CA ARG A 69 5.96 -0.47 -9.32
C ARG A 69 5.67 -1.16 -8.00
N GLN A 70 6.69 -1.70 -7.35
CA GLN A 70 6.55 -2.31 -6.03
C GLN A 70 6.05 -1.30 -4.99
N LEU A 71 6.58 -0.07 -5.00
CA LEU A 71 6.13 0.98 -4.10
C LEU A 71 4.65 1.32 -4.31
N VAL A 72 4.22 1.52 -5.56
CA VAL A 72 2.80 1.80 -5.88
C VAL A 72 1.91 0.63 -5.48
N ARG A 73 2.35 -0.61 -5.67
CA ARG A 73 1.59 -1.80 -5.25
C ARG A 73 1.43 -1.90 -3.74
N VAL A 74 2.43 -1.49 -2.97
CA VAL A 74 2.32 -1.38 -1.50
C VAL A 74 1.24 -0.37 -1.13
N ILE A 75 1.22 0.80 -1.76
CA ILE A 75 0.18 1.82 -1.53
C ILE A 75 -1.21 1.22 -1.79
N GLU A 76 -1.43 0.65 -2.96
CA GLU A 76 -2.71 0.03 -3.34
C GLU A 76 -3.16 -1.04 -2.34
N THR A 77 -2.23 -1.90 -1.91
CA THR A 77 -2.50 -2.96 -0.94
C THR A 77 -2.92 -2.38 0.41
N ARG A 78 -2.22 -1.34 0.89
CA ARG A 78 -2.56 -0.67 2.16
C ARG A 78 -3.93 0.00 2.10
N VAL A 79 -4.25 0.63 0.97
CA VAL A 79 -5.58 1.25 0.73
C VAL A 79 -6.67 0.21 0.73
N ALA A 80 -6.52 -0.89 -0.02
CA ALA A 80 -7.50 -1.97 -0.08
C ALA A 80 -7.75 -2.57 1.31
N ASN A 81 -6.68 -2.96 2.01
CA ASN A 81 -6.78 -3.51 3.36
C ASN A 81 -7.41 -2.53 4.35
N GLY A 82 -7.17 -1.23 4.21
CA GLY A 82 -7.75 -0.21 5.08
C GLY A 82 -9.22 0.09 4.79
N ARG A 83 -9.72 -0.22 3.57
CA ARG A 83 -11.14 -0.15 3.22
C ARG A 83 -11.91 -1.36 3.75
N ASP A 84 -11.30 -2.54 3.68
CA ASP A 84 -11.89 -3.78 4.20
C ASP A 84 -11.93 -3.81 5.74
N GLN A 85 -11.02 -3.10 6.39
CA GLN A 85 -11.03 -2.82 7.83
C GLN A 85 -12.11 -1.78 8.15
N HIS A 86 -13.28 -2.25 8.59
CA HIS A 86 -14.51 -1.45 8.75
C HIS A 86 -14.30 -0.11 9.52
N PRO A 87 -14.87 1.04 9.05
CA PRO A 87 -14.66 2.37 9.64
C PRO A 87 -15.10 2.54 11.12
N SER A 88 -15.86 1.60 11.65
CA SER A 88 -16.33 1.60 13.04
C SER A 88 -15.25 1.16 14.04
N GLU A 89 -14.30 0.33 13.62
CA GLU A 89 -13.25 -0.19 14.50
C GLU A 89 -12.12 0.83 14.68
N LEU A 90 -11.70 1.49 13.60
CA LEU A 90 -10.68 2.54 13.64
C LEU A 90 -11.07 3.76 14.51
N ARG A 91 -12.38 4.10 14.57
CA ARG A 91 -12.91 5.18 15.43
C ARG A 91 -12.96 4.81 16.92
N ARG A 92 -13.02 3.50 17.22
CA ARG A 92 -13.00 2.98 18.59
C ARG A 92 -11.58 2.93 19.14
N GLU A 93 -10.61 2.61 18.28
CA GLU A 93 -9.19 2.47 18.65
C GLU A 93 -8.42 3.81 18.68
N TYR A 94 -8.83 4.84 17.92
CA TYR A 94 -8.09 6.12 17.85
C TYR A 94 -8.98 7.38 17.99
N PRO A 95 -9.10 7.96 19.20
CA PRO A 95 -9.96 9.11 19.48
C PRO A 95 -9.60 10.39 18.68
N ALA A 96 -8.34 10.52 18.27
CA ALA A 96 -7.84 11.69 17.53
C ALA A 96 -8.49 11.85 16.14
N LEU A 97 -8.99 10.75 15.55
CA LEU A 97 -9.67 10.78 14.24
C LEU A 97 -11.11 11.30 14.32
N ARG A 98 -11.68 11.50 15.53
CA ARG A 98 -13.03 12.06 15.70
C ARG A 98 -13.09 13.57 15.43
N ARG A 99 -12.04 14.31 15.78
CA ARG A 99 -12.02 15.79 15.71
C ARG A 99 -11.81 16.35 14.30
N ALA A 100 -11.45 15.52 13.33
CA ALA A 100 -11.23 15.94 11.94
C ALA A 100 -12.49 15.82 11.07
N ALA A 101 -13.62 15.39 11.65
CA ALA A 101 -14.89 15.17 10.96
C ALA A 101 -16.04 16.03 11.52
N GLU A 102 -15.72 16.98 12.41
CA GLU A 102 -16.59 18.06 12.90
C GLU A 102 -16.07 19.37 12.35
#